data_AF-A0A926CTD1-F1
#
_entry.id   AF-A0A926CTD1-F1
#
_cell.length_a   1.000
_cell.length_b   1.000
_cell.length_c   1.000
_cell.angle_alpha   90.00
_cell.angle_beta   90.00
_cell.angle_gamma   90.00
#
_symmetry.space_group_name_H-M   'P 1'
#
loop_
_entity.id
_entity.type
_entity.pdbx_description
1 polymer ?
#
loop_
_entity_poly.entity_id
_entity_poly.type
_entity_poly.pdbx_seq_one_letter_code
_entity_poly.pdbx_strand_id
1 'polypeptide(L)'
;GLTTAGSIGAGIAPSLDEAVSRVMDMAAAIWAIRPDALVICHGGPFDEPENVGKALKQMPGIAGFYGASSAERLPIEKAITAQVAAFKGLTLG
;
A
#
# COMPACT_ATOMS: atom_id res chain seq x y z
N GLY A 1 5.94 -7.44 -0.01
CA GLY A 1 6.48 -7.39 1.37
C GLY A 1 5.34 -7.19 2.36
N LEU A 2 5.60 -7.17 3.66
CA LEU A 2 4.58 -6.79 4.66
C LEU A 2 4.29 -5.29 4.57
N THR A 3 3.03 -4.88 4.74
CA THR A 3 2.62 -3.46 4.70
C THR A 3 3.11 -2.71 5.93
N THR A 4 3.71 -1.53 5.75
CA THR A 4 4.40 -0.76 6.79
C THR A 4 3.53 0.13 7.66
N ALA A 5 2.39 0.59 7.17
CA ALA A 5 1.57 1.56 7.89
C ALA A 5 0.61 0.93 8.92
N GLY A 6 0.04 1.82 9.76
CA GLY A 6 -0.92 1.49 10.81
C GLY A 6 -0.27 1.21 12.16
N SER A 7 -1.10 0.86 13.14
CA SER A 7 -0.67 0.58 14.51
C SER A 7 0.16 -0.70 14.65
N ILE A 8 0.03 -1.63 13.70
CA ILE A 8 0.71 -2.95 13.66
C ILE A 8 1.46 -3.19 12.36
N GLY A 9 1.83 -2.12 11.64
CA GLY A 9 2.59 -2.22 10.39
C GLY A 9 3.99 -2.78 10.59
N ALA A 10 4.58 -3.33 9.53
CA ALA A 10 5.97 -3.81 9.59
C ALA A 10 6.94 -2.64 9.80
N GLY A 11 7.84 -2.77 10.79
CA GLY A 11 8.85 -1.74 11.08
C GLY A 11 9.99 -1.64 10.06
N ILE A 12 10.07 -2.58 9.10
CA ILE A 12 11.11 -2.61 8.08
C ILE A 12 10.46 -2.95 6.74
N ALA A 13 10.70 -2.09 5.75
CA ALA A 13 10.38 -2.36 4.35
C ALA A 13 11.45 -1.75 3.44
N PRO A 14 11.56 -2.24 2.20
CA PRO A 14 12.33 -1.57 1.16
C PRO A 14 11.83 -0.12 0.96
N SER A 15 12.71 0.73 0.42
CA SER A 15 12.29 2.05 -0.04
C SER A 15 11.25 1.93 -1.16
N LEU A 16 10.51 3.02 -1.44
CA LEU A 16 9.54 3.02 -2.53
C LEU A 16 10.22 2.70 -3.88
N ASP A 17 11.38 3.27 -4.13
CA ASP A 17 12.16 3.06 -5.37
C ASP A 17 12.67 1.61 -5.48
N GLU A 18 13.13 1.03 -4.37
CA GLU A 18 13.52 -0.39 -4.33
C GLU A 18 12.33 -1.31 -4.60
N ALA A 19 11.16 -0.99 -4.04
CA ALA A 19 9.94 -1.76 -4.27
C ALA A 19 9.48 -1.65 -5.73
N VAL A 20 9.54 -0.46 -6.32
CA VAL A 20 9.25 -0.21 -7.75
C VAL A 20 10.18 -1.02 -8.63
N SER A 21 11.49 -0.95 -8.39
CA SER A 21 12.50 -1.70 -9.15
C SER A 21 12.22 -3.21 -9.13
N ARG A 22 11.97 -3.77 -7.94
CA ARG A 22 11.63 -5.20 -7.79
C ARG A 22 10.37 -5.59 -8.55
N VAL A 23 9.32 -4.77 -8.53
CA VAL A 23 8.09 -5.05 -9.27
C VAL A 23 8.35 -5.06 -10.77
N MET A 24 9.12 -4.09 -11.29
CA MET A 24 9.44 -4.01 -12.71
C MET A 24 10.32 -5.15 -13.19
N ASP A 25 11.30 -5.59 -12.39
CA ASP A 25 12.12 -6.77 -12.69
C ASP A 25 11.25 -8.04 -12.82
N MET A 26 10.30 -8.23 -11.89
CA MET A 26 9.36 -9.34 -11.94
C MET A 26 8.43 -9.25 -13.15
N ALA A 27 7.90 -8.05 -13.43
CA ALA A 27 7.00 -7.84 -14.55
C ALA A 27 7.70 -8.10 -15.90
N ALA A 28 8.94 -7.63 -16.06
CA ALA A 28 9.74 -7.89 -17.25
C ALA A 28 9.95 -9.39 -17.49
N ALA A 29 10.25 -10.15 -16.43
CA ALA A 29 10.41 -11.61 -16.54
C ALA A 29 9.10 -12.30 -16.97
N ILE A 30 7.95 -11.84 -16.46
CA ILE A 30 6.64 -12.38 -16.85
C ILE A 30 6.30 -12.03 -18.30
N TRP A 31 6.50 -10.78 -18.70
CA TRP A 31 6.17 -10.32 -20.06
C TRP A 31 7.08 -10.90 -21.14
N ALA A 32 8.31 -11.32 -20.79
CA ALA A 32 9.18 -12.07 -21.69
C ALA A 32 8.60 -13.45 -22.08
N ILE A 33 7.75 -14.03 -21.23
CA ILE A 33 7.10 -15.33 -21.47
C ILE A 33 5.68 -15.12 -22.02
N ARG A 34 4.94 -14.15 -21.45
CA ARG A 34 3.54 -13.87 -21.78
C ARG A 34 3.30 -12.36 -21.83
N PRO A 35 3.41 -11.73 -23.02
CA PRO A 35 3.35 -10.27 -23.16
C PRO A 35 2.04 -9.62 -22.73
N ASP A 36 0.93 -10.36 -22.72
CA ASP A 36 -0.42 -9.89 -22.36
C ASP A 36 -0.78 -10.13 -20.87
N ALA A 37 0.15 -10.67 -20.08
CA ALA A 37 -0.08 -10.94 -18.67
C ALA A 37 -0.31 -9.64 -17.88
N LEU A 38 -1.39 -9.60 -17.10
CA LEU A 38 -1.59 -8.55 -16.11
C LEU A 38 -0.70 -8.80 -14.89
N VAL A 39 0.03 -7.77 -14.49
CA VAL A 39 0.85 -7.76 -13.27
C VAL A 39 0.36 -6.62 -12.38
N ILE A 40 0.18 -6.90 -11.09
CA ILE A 40 -0.26 -5.92 -10.08
C ILE A 40 0.75 -5.88 -8.93
N CYS A 41 0.89 -4.73 -8.28
CA CYS A 41 1.77 -4.57 -7.12
C CYS A 41 1.01 -4.72 -5.79
N HIS A 42 1.71 -5.16 -4.73
CA HIS A 42 1.13 -5.36 -3.40
C HIS A 42 2.19 -5.30 -2.28
N GLY A 43 1.81 -4.70 -1.15
CA GLY A 43 2.54 -4.76 0.11
C GLY A 43 3.84 -3.94 0.14
N GLY A 44 4.61 -4.05 1.22
CA GLY A 44 5.77 -3.18 1.43
C GLY A 44 5.35 -1.71 1.56
N PRO A 45 6.03 -0.77 0.88
CA PRO A 45 5.70 0.66 0.94
C PRO A 45 4.48 1.06 0.09
N PHE A 46 3.79 0.11 -0.56
CA PHE A 46 2.53 0.35 -1.27
C PHE A 46 1.35 0.31 -0.28
N ASP A 47 1.25 1.32 0.58
CA ASP A 47 0.37 1.31 1.76
C ASP A 47 -0.74 2.37 1.75
N GLU A 48 -0.48 3.57 1.26
CA GLU A 48 -1.43 4.68 1.18
C GLU A 48 -1.59 5.17 -0.26
N PRO A 49 -2.73 5.81 -0.62
CA PRO A 49 -2.99 6.26 -1.99
C PRO A 49 -1.88 7.14 -2.59
N GLU A 50 -1.23 7.97 -1.76
CA GLU A 50 -0.12 8.82 -2.20
C GLU A 50 1.10 8.01 -2.66
N ASN A 51 1.52 7.02 -1.85
CA ASN A 51 2.67 6.17 -2.17
C ASN A 51 2.38 5.27 -3.37
N VAL A 52 1.20 4.65 -3.38
CA VAL A 52 0.74 3.82 -4.50
C VAL A 52 0.66 4.64 -5.79
N GLY A 53 0.09 5.85 -5.73
CA GLY A 53 -0.03 6.74 -6.88
C GLY A 53 1.32 7.20 -7.43
N LYS A 54 2.31 7.48 -6.56
CA LYS A 54 3.68 7.79 -6.97
C LYS A 54 4.34 6.58 -7.66
N ALA A 55 4.21 5.40 -7.07
CA ALA A 55 4.80 4.17 -7.60
C ALA A 55 4.22 3.78 -8.96
N LEU A 56 2.89 3.81 -9.13
CA LEU A 56 2.25 3.42 -10.39
C LEU A 56 2.71 4.28 -11.57
N LYS A 57 3.02 5.57 -11.35
CA LYS A 57 3.60 6.44 -12.38
C LYS A 57 5.01 6.01 -12.83
N GLN A 58 5.74 5.32 -11.96
CA GLN A 58 7.09 4.82 -12.24
C GLN A 58 7.09 3.39 -12.82
N MET A 59 5.93 2.72 -12.86
CA MET A 59 5.80 1.31 -13.26
C MET A 59 4.88 1.15 -14.48
N PRO A 60 5.28 1.62 -15.67
CA PRO A 60 4.46 1.52 -16.87
C PRO A 60 4.14 0.05 -17.21
N GLY A 61 2.88 -0.23 -17.54
CA GLY A 61 2.41 -1.58 -17.87
C GLY A 61 1.89 -2.39 -16.67
N ILE A 62 2.20 -1.98 -15.43
CA ILE A 62 1.55 -2.56 -14.25
C ILE A 62 0.06 -2.20 -14.27
N ALA A 63 -0.78 -3.23 -14.14
CA ALA A 63 -2.23 -3.13 -14.31
C ALA A 63 -2.94 -2.52 -13.10
N GLY A 64 -2.27 -2.41 -11.96
CA GLY A 64 -2.82 -1.78 -10.77
C GLY A 64 -2.17 -2.23 -9.47
N PHE A 65 -2.89 -2.00 -8.38
CA PHE A 65 -2.48 -2.29 -7.02
C PHE A 65 -3.55 -3.15 -6.32
N TYR A 66 -3.10 -4.17 -5.59
CA TYR A 66 -3.98 -4.97 -4.73
C TYR A 66 -3.85 -4.50 -3.28
N GLY A 67 -4.90 -3.85 -2.77
CA GLY A 67 -4.98 -3.39 -1.39
C GLY A 67 -5.68 -4.41 -0.49
N ALA A 68 -5.03 -4.79 0.61
CA ALA A 68 -5.64 -5.54 1.71
C ALA A 68 -5.71 -4.65 2.95
N SER A 69 -4.69 -4.68 3.82
CA SER A 69 -4.64 -3.82 5.01
C SER A 69 -4.75 -2.33 4.69
N SER A 70 -4.22 -1.89 3.55
CA SER A 70 -4.33 -0.51 3.06
C SER A 70 -5.77 -0.09 2.74
N ALA A 71 -6.61 -1.04 2.32
CA ALA A 71 -8.00 -0.80 1.96
C ALA A 71 -8.95 -0.90 3.17
N GLU A 72 -8.68 -1.82 4.10
CA GLU A 72 -9.60 -2.08 5.23
C GLU A 72 -9.04 -1.60 6.58
N ARG A 73 -7.85 -2.05 6.97
CA ARG A 73 -7.35 -1.88 8.34
C ARG A 73 -6.94 -0.44 8.62
N LEU A 74 -6.09 0.14 7.78
CA LEU A 74 -5.58 1.50 7.97
C LEU A 74 -6.67 2.58 8.05
N PRO A 75 -7.65 2.63 7.14
CA PRO A 75 -8.72 3.62 7.25
C PRO A 75 -9.61 3.40 8.47
N ILE A 76 -9.90 2.13 8.82
CA ILE A 76 -10.73 1.79 9.99
C ILE A 76 -10.04 2.19 11.30
N GLU A 77 -8.74 1.91 11.46
CA GLU A 77 -7.96 2.27 12.65
C GLU A 77 -8.03 3.79 12.90
N LYS A 78 -7.85 4.61 11.85
CA LYS A 78 -7.93 6.07 11.93
C LYS A 78 -9.33 6.53 12.34
N ALA A 79 -10.37 6.01 11.68
CA ALA A 79 -11.76 6.40 11.90
C ALA A 79 -12.24 6.05 13.32
N ILE A 80 -11.99 4.83 13.79
CA ILE A 80 -12.40 4.38 15.13
C ILE A 80 -11.67 5.20 16.20
N THR A 81 -10.36 5.39 16.06
CA THR A 81 -9.56 6.17 17.03
C THR A 81 -10.09 7.60 17.15
N ALA A 82 -10.36 8.26 16.02
CA ALA A 82 -10.91 9.61 16.00
C ALA A 82 -12.28 9.68 16.67
N GLN A 83 -13.17 8.71 16.42
CA GLN A 83 -14.50 8.68 17.02
C GLN A 83 -14.45 8.51 18.54
N VAL A 84 -13.61 7.60 19.04
CA VAL A 84 -13.45 7.38 20.49
C VAL A 84 -12.84 8.62 21.16
N ALA A 85 -11.86 9.26 20.52
CA ALA A 85 -11.27 10.51 21.00
C ALA A 85 -12.33 11.63 21.11
N ALA A 86 -13.23 11.75 20.13
CA ALA A 86 -14.31 12.73 20.14
C ALA A 86 -15.27 12.51 21.33
N PHE A 87 -15.70 11.27 21.60
CA PHE A 87 -16.52 10.97 22.78
C PHE A 87 -15.80 11.27 24.09
N LYS A 88 -14.51 10.95 24.18
CA LYS A 88 -13.68 11.21 25.35
C LYS A 88 -13.48 12.71 25.64
N GLY A 89 -13.63 13.57 24.62
CA GLY A 89 -13.49 15.01 24.74
C GLY A 89 -14.74 15.74 25.22
N LEU A 90 -15.86 15.06 25.43
CA LEU A 90 -17.09 15.68 25.93
C LEU A 90 -16.94 16.12 27.39
N THR A 91 -17.44 17.30 27.73
CA THR A 91 -17.52 17.76 29.13
C THR A 91 -18.80 17.25 29.77
N LEU A 92 -18.68 16.75 31.00
CA LEU A 92 -19.83 16.39 31.81
C LEU A 92 -20.43 17.65 32.43
N GLY A 93 -21.77 17.69 32.51
CA GLY A 93 -22.51 18.70 33.25
C GLY A 93 -22.54 18.44 34.74
#